data_AF-A0A177C0B6-F1
#
_entry.id   AF-A0A177C0B6-F1
#
_cell.length_a   1.000
_cell.length_b   1.000
_cell.length_c   1.000
_cell.angle_alpha   90.00
_cell.angle_beta   90.00
_cell.angle_gamma   90.00
#
_symmetry.space_group_name_H-M   'P 1'
#
loop_
_entity.id
_entity.type
_entity.pdbx_description
1 polymer ?
#
loop_
_entity_poly.entity_id
_entity_poly.type
_entity_poly.pdbx_seq_one_letter_code
_entity_poly.pdbx_strand_id
1 'polypeptide(L)'
;MPFWDPFARKMDKSFNQLNIAQSEQATIRREHTGALDDVGIYGQMRSALLNPKHAQIRGIQTMSLWLCEMMETNYDALVGLEDSILSKIDPAYPSHRCGGFDTDCTVPATPGGHINLFKSVALKRAKHVIAEDGTIDLVPLLSYPPTDFAHRGGLYFTHQMCTIEIAVPLDHLTKENMLTLDFGDIWKELDFYSRRDQSYPKDLRRLRRNHNIIHGPIAHNANIAFAKMKDPSGIEKEAFIHVWLNEEAVNRLSEVVKEKTWMRKPEQGYALVESPWKE
;
A
#
# COMPACT_ATOMS: atom_id res chain seq x y z
N MET A 1 -4.68 -17.16 2.97
CA MET A 1 -5.92 -17.17 2.17
C MET A 1 -5.90 -18.31 1.14
N PRO A 2 -6.49 -19.49 1.42
CA PRO A 2 -6.56 -20.59 0.45
C PRO A 2 -7.86 -20.63 -0.38
N PHE A 3 -8.92 -19.93 0.04
CA PHE A 3 -10.25 -20.05 -0.56
C PHE A 3 -10.36 -19.43 -1.97
N TRP A 4 -9.55 -18.41 -2.28
CA TRP A 4 -9.67 -17.61 -3.51
C TRP A 4 -8.64 -17.93 -4.61
N ASP A 5 -7.71 -18.85 -4.34
CA ASP A 5 -6.55 -19.11 -5.21
C ASP A 5 -6.94 -19.66 -6.62
N PRO A 6 -7.91 -20.60 -6.76
CA PRO A 6 -8.37 -21.04 -8.09
C PRO A 6 -9.04 -19.92 -8.89
N PHE A 7 -9.68 -18.97 -8.22
CA PHE A 7 -10.43 -17.87 -8.81
C PHE A 7 -9.50 -16.76 -9.32
N ALA A 8 -8.51 -16.36 -8.51
CA ALA A 8 -7.49 -15.40 -8.90
C ALA A 8 -6.73 -15.86 -10.16
N ARG A 9 -6.38 -17.15 -10.24
CA ARG A 9 -5.69 -17.75 -11.40
C ARG A 9 -6.51 -17.73 -12.69
N LYS A 10 -7.85 -17.74 -12.61
CA LYS A 10 -8.73 -17.64 -13.81
C LYS A 10 -8.72 -16.23 -14.39
N MET A 11 -8.62 -15.20 -13.54
CA MET A 11 -8.61 -13.81 -13.98
C MET A 11 -7.24 -13.31 -14.47
N ASP A 12 -6.13 -13.78 -13.89
CA ASP A 12 -4.79 -13.34 -14.29
C ASP A 12 -4.39 -13.75 -15.71
N LYS A 13 -4.96 -14.84 -16.26
CA LYS A 13 -4.68 -15.29 -17.64
C LYS A 13 -5.09 -14.29 -18.73
N SER A 14 -5.98 -13.35 -18.42
CA SER A 14 -6.53 -12.39 -19.39
C SER A 14 -5.71 -11.09 -19.50
N PHE A 15 -4.67 -10.91 -18.66
CA PHE A 15 -4.10 -9.58 -18.39
C PHE A 15 -2.81 -9.22 -19.17
N ASN A 16 -2.22 -10.17 -19.89
CA ASN A 16 -0.91 -10.00 -20.55
C ASN A 16 -0.99 -9.49 -21.99
N GLN A 17 -1.42 -8.25 -22.23
CA GLN A 17 -1.21 -7.50 -23.49
C GLN A 17 -1.60 -6.02 -23.27
N LEU A 18 -0.79 -5.04 -23.69
CA LEU A 18 -1.09 -3.59 -23.69
C LEU A 18 0.18 -2.86 -24.17
N ASN A 19 0.28 -2.72 -25.48
CA ASN A 19 0.47 -1.43 -26.15
C ASN A 19 -0.59 -1.46 -27.25
N ILE A 20 -1.80 -1.05 -26.87
CA ILE A 20 -3.03 -1.54 -27.48
C ILE A 20 -3.75 -0.37 -28.16
N ALA A 21 -4.06 -0.52 -29.44
CA ALA A 21 -4.80 0.48 -30.20
C ALA A 21 -6.16 0.76 -29.52
N GLN A 22 -6.78 1.92 -29.75
CA GLN A 22 -8.09 2.25 -29.15
C GLN A 22 -9.15 1.12 -29.33
N SER A 23 -9.06 0.37 -30.43
CA SER A 23 -9.88 -0.81 -30.69
C SER A 23 -9.69 -1.95 -29.69
N GLU A 24 -8.46 -2.20 -29.23
CA GLU A 24 -8.14 -3.25 -28.26
C GLU A 24 -8.50 -2.83 -26.82
N GLN A 25 -8.53 -1.53 -26.50
CA GLN A 25 -9.06 -1.05 -25.20
C GLN A 25 -10.56 -1.34 -25.06
N ALA A 26 -11.32 -1.25 -26.15
CA ALA A 26 -12.74 -1.60 -26.15
C ALA A 26 -12.95 -3.11 -25.89
N THR A 27 -12.10 -3.96 -26.47
CA THR A 27 -12.13 -5.42 -26.25
C THR A 27 -11.81 -5.76 -24.79
N ILE A 28 -10.71 -5.23 -24.24
CA ILE A 28 -10.34 -5.42 -22.83
C ILE A 28 -11.47 -4.96 -21.91
N ARG A 29 -12.10 -3.81 -22.19
CA ARG A 29 -13.20 -3.31 -21.38
C ARG A 29 -14.40 -4.26 -21.43
N ARG A 30 -14.74 -4.83 -22.59
CA ARG A 30 -15.83 -5.80 -22.72
C ARG A 30 -15.52 -7.08 -21.94
N GLU A 31 -14.30 -7.61 -22.05
CA GLU A 31 -13.86 -8.80 -21.32
C GLU A 31 -13.89 -8.58 -19.80
N HIS A 32 -13.35 -7.44 -19.33
CA HIS A 32 -13.44 -7.06 -17.92
C HIS A 32 -14.88 -6.89 -17.45
N THR A 33 -15.75 -6.32 -18.28
CA THR A 33 -17.16 -6.13 -17.95
C THR A 33 -17.86 -7.48 -17.73
N GLY A 34 -17.61 -8.46 -18.61
CA GLY A 34 -18.14 -9.82 -18.50
C GLY A 34 -17.57 -10.56 -17.29
N ALA A 35 -16.26 -10.50 -17.08
CA ALA A 35 -15.64 -11.11 -15.89
C ALA A 35 -16.19 -10.52 -14.57
N LEU A 36 -16.46 -9.21 -14.53
CA LEU A 36 -17.06 -8.57 -13.36
C LEU A 36 -18.54 -8.94 -13.17
N ASP A 37 -19.29 -9.15 -14.26
CA ASP A 37 -20.68 -9.67 -14.19
C ASP A 37 -20.71 -11.10 -13.68
N ASP A 38 -19.84 -11.97 -14.20
CA ASP A 38 -19.77 -13.39 -13.83
C ASP A 38 -19.52 -13.59 -12.33
N VAL A 39 -18.90 -12.61 -11.68
CA VAL A 39 -18.54 -12.64 -10.26
C VAL A 39 -19.47 -11.78 -9.40
N GLY A 40 -20.57 -11.28 -10.00
CA GLY A 40 -21.67 -10.63 -9.30
C GLY A 40 -21.37 -9.21 -8.82
N ILE A 41 -20.41 -8.51 -9.44
CA ILE A 41 -20.06 -7.15 -9.02
C ILE A 41 -21.14 -6.17 -9.40
N TYR A 42 -21.59 -5.41 -8.41
CA TYR A 42 -22.64 -4.43 -8.59
C TYR A 42 -22.30 -3.43 -9.70
N GLY A 43 -23.27 -3.15 -10.57
CA GLY A 43 -23.06 -2.37 -11.80
C GLY A 43 -22.45 -0.99 -11.56
N GLN A 44 -22.76 -0.34 -10.44
CA GLN A 44 -22.18 0.96 -10.08
C GLN A 44 -20.68 0.87 -9.75
N MET A 45 -20.26 -0.13 -8.97
CA MET A 45 -18.85 -0.35 -8.64
C MET A 45 -18.05 -0.65 -9.89
N ARG A 46 -18.58 -1.52 -10.75
CA ARG A 46 -17.98 -1.81 -12.06
C ARG A 46 -17.87 -0.55 -12.92
N SER A 47 -18.90 0.29 -12.97
CA SER A 47 -18.89 1.53 -13.75
C SER A 47 -17.84 2.51 -13.24
N ALA A 48 -17.69 2.62 -11.92
CA ALA A 48 -16.65 3.43 -11.29
C ALA A 48 -15.25 2.89 -11.59
N LEU A 49 -15.05 1.58 -11.46
CA LEU A 49 -13.79 0.91 -11.74
C LEU A 49 -13.40 1.05 -13.21
N LEU A 50 -14.33 0.84 -14.15
CA LEU A 50 -14.11 0.89 -15.59
C LEU A 50 -14.23 2.31 -16.20
N ASN A 51 -14.33 3.34 -15.37
CA ASN A 51 -14.39 4.72 -15.84
C ASN A 51 -13.09 5.08 -16.59
N PRO A 52 -13.14 5.60 -17.84
CA PRO A 52 -11.94 5.97 -18.59
C PRO A 52 -11.02 6.96 -17.86
N LYS A 53 -11.58 7.84 -17.02
CA LYS A 53 -10.79 8.79 -16.20
C LYS A 53 -9.85 8.10 -15.22
N HIS A 54 -10.14 6.86 -14.83
CA HIS A 54 -9.34 6.07 -13.90
C HIS A 54 -8.46 5.03 -14.61
N ALA A 55 -8.27 5.13 -15.94
CA ALA A 55 -7.50 4.15 -16.71
C ALA A 55 -6.05 4.01 -16.24
N GLN A 56 -5.42 5.12 -15.86
CA GLN A 56 -4.06 5.12 -15.32
C GLN A 56 -3.99 4.33 -14.01
N ILE A 57 -4.91 4.60 -13.08
CA ILE A 57 -4.98 3.91 -11.78
C ILE A 57 -5.27 2.42 -11.97
N ARG A 58 -6.23 2.06 -12.84
CA ARG A 58 -6.55 0.66 -13.13
C ARG A 58 -5.33 -0.15 -13.56
N GLY A 59 -4.40 0.46 -14.29
CA GLY A 59 -3.20 -0.23 -14.79
C GLY A 59 -2.21 -0.63 -13.70
N ILE A 60 -2.28 -0.01 -12.52
CA ILE A 60 -1.32 -0.19 -11.42
C ILE A 60 -1.37 -1.62 -10.85
N GLN A 61 -2.54 -2.25 -10.82
CA GLN A 61 -2.75 -3.60 -10.29
C GLN A 61 -3.58 -4.47 -11.24
N THR A 62 -3.58 -5.78 -11.01
CA THR A 62 -4.43 -6.72 -11.75
C THR A 62 -5.91 -6.55 -11.36
N MET A 63 -6.83 -6.97 -12.23
CA MET A 63 -8.27 -6.94 -11.95
C MET A 63 -8.63 -7.80 -10.73
N SER A 64 -7.93 -8.91 -10.52
CA SER A 64 -8.07 -9.80 -9.36
C SER A 64 -7.77 -9.08 -8.05
N LEU A 65 -6.67 -8.31 -7.99
CA LEU A 65 -6.31 -7.53 -6.81
C LEU A 65 -7.32 -6.40 -6.55
N TRP A 66 -7.72 -5.65 -7.59
CA TRP A 66 -8.76 -4.63 -7.45
C TRP A 66 -10.08 -5.21 -6.90
N LEU A 67 -10.44 -6.41 -7.33
CA LEU A 67 -11.65 -7.08 -6.85
C LEU A 67 -11.54 -7.46 -5.37
N CYS A 68 -10.41 -8.03 -4.96
CA CYS A 68 -10.14 -8.32 -3.55
C CYS A 68 -10.23 -7.04 -2.71
N GLU A 69 -9.57 -5.95 -3.13
CA GLU A 69 -9.60 -4.68 -2.40
C GLU A 69 -11.02 -4.10 -2.29
N MET A 70 -11.82 -4.15 -3.36
CA MET A 70 -13.21 -3.69 -3.34
C MET A 70 -14.10 -4.55 -2.43
N MET A 71 -13.98 -5.89 -2.50
CA MET A 71 -14.75 -6.80 -1.66
C MET A 71 -14.41 -6.61 -0.19
N GLU A 72 -13.13 -6.53 0.13
CA GLU A 72 -12.67 -6.23 1.48
C GLU A 72 -13.19 -4.88 1.96
N THR A 73 -13.04 -3.82 1.16
CA THR A 73 -13.52 -2.48 1.54
C THR A 73 -15.03 -2.46 1.80
N ASN A 74 -15.82 -3.16 0.97
CA ASN A 74 -17.26 -3.28 1.18
C ASN A 74 -17.60 -4.08 2.43
N TYR A 75 -16.92 -5.21 2.64
CA TYR A 75 -17.11 -6.02 3.84
C TYR A 75 -16.80 -5.19 5.09
N ASP A 76 -15.69 -4.45 5.08
CA ASP A 76 -15.31 -3.56 6.18
C ASP A 76 -16.34 -2.45 6.40
N ALA A 77 -16.92 -1.91 5.33
CA ALA A 77 -17.99 -0.92 5.43
C ALA A 77 -19.25 -1.51 6.06
N LEU A 78 -19.57 -2.77 5.75
CA LEU A 78 -20.69 -3.50 6.35
C LEU A 78 -20.44 -3.81 7.83
N VAL A 79 -19.24 -4.29 8.19
CA VAL A 79 -18.85 -4.49 9.60
C VAL A 79 -18.92 -3.16 10.36
N GLY A 80 -18.40 -2.08 9.78
CA GLY A 80 -18.48 -0.76 10.41
C GLY A 80 -19.90 -0.20 10.52
N LEU A 81 -20.83 -0.65 9.66
CA LEU A 81 -22.26 -0.33 9.75
C LEU A 81 -22.91 -1.15 10.87
N GLU A 82 -22.59 -2.43 10.98
CA GLU A 82 -23.05 -3.31 12.08
C GLU A 82 -22.63 -2.73 13.43
N ASP A 83 -21.34 -2.38 13.60
CA ASP A 83 -20.84 -1.71 14.81
C ASP A 83 -21.63 -0.42 15.11
N SER A 84 -21.98 0.34 14.06
CA SER A 84 -22.76 1.58 14.20
C SER A 84 -24.20 1.34 14.64
N ILE A 85 -24.79 0.24 14.19
CA ILE A 85 -26.15 -0.13 14.52
C ILE A 85 -26.16 -0.65 15.97
N LEU A 86 -25.21 -1.51 16.33
CA LEU A 86 -25.06 -2.02 17.69
C LEU A 86 -24.84 -0.90 18.70
N SER A 87 -23.97 0.06 18.40
CA SER A 87 -23.73 1.22 19.28
C SER A 87 -24.95 2.15 19.44
N LYS A 88 -25.88 2.14 18.48
CA LYS A 88 -27.12 2.92 18.55
C LYS A 88 -28.25 2.18 19.27
N ILE A 89 -28.25 0.84 19.20
CA ILE A 89 -29.25 0.00 19.85
C ILE A 89 -28.93 -0.19 21.33
N ASP A 90 -27.66 -0.38 21.67
CA ASP A 90 -27.19 -0.55 23.04
C ASP A 90 -26.19 0.56 23.39
N PRO A 91 -26.59 1.55 24.20
CA PRO A 91 -25.70 2.61 24.68
C PRO A 91 -24.50 2.09 25.48
N ALA A 92 -24.58 0.86 26.01
CA ALA A 92 -23.47 0.23 26.72
C ALA A 92 -22.50 -0.51 25.78
N TYR A 93 -22.82 -0.62 24.49
CA TYR A 93 -21.92 -1.22 23.51
C TYR A 93 -20.75 -0.26 23.26
N PRO A 94 -19.50 -0.66 23.56
CA PRO A 94 -18.35 0.20 23.36
C PRO A 94 -18.22 0.49 21.86
N SER A 95 -18.54 1.72 21.48
CA SER A 95 -18.31 2.21 20.14
C SER A 95 -16.81 2.24 19.88
N HIS A 96 -16.27 1.29 19.12
CA HIS A 96 -14.88 1.29 18.64
C HIS A 96 -14.60 2.36 17.55
N ARG A 97 -15.41 3.42 17.53
CA ARG A 97 -15.15 4.62 16.73
C ARG A 97 -14.48 5.63 17.68
N CYS A 98 -13.30 6.15 17.43
CA CYS A 98 -12.57 6.20 16.18
C CYS A 98 -12.49 7.60 15.53
N GLY A 99 -13.09 8.69 16.02
CA GLY A 99 -13.06 9.92 15.19
C GLY A 99 -13.58 11.32 15.56
N GLY A 100 -13.79 11.78 16.79
CA GLY A 100 -14.01 13.20 17.17
C GLY A 100 -13.19 14.25 16.39
N PHE A 101 -13.85 15.36 16.13
CA PHE A 101 -13.43 16.52 15.35
C PHE A 101 -12.75 17.51 16.31
N ASP A 102 -11.42 17.55 16.30
CA ASP A 102 -10.70 18.73 16.76
C ASP A 102 -10.02 19.31 15.52
N THR A 103 -10.43 20.52 15.15
CA THR A 103 -9.88 21.28 14.03
C THR A 103 -8.43 21.69 14.24
N ASP A 104 -7.91 21.47 15.45
CA ASP A 104 -6.54 21.74 15.84
C ASP A 104 -5.82 20.43 16.14
N CYS A 105 -5.72 19.54 15.16
CA CYS A 105 -4.68 18.51 15.23
C CYS A 105 -3.33 19.23 15.04
N THR A 106 -2.81 19.80 16.13
CA THR A 106 -1.47 20.35 16.17
C THR A 106 -0.53 19.19 15.88
N VAL A 107 -0.04 19.14 14.65
CA VAL A 107 1.06 18.27 14.24
C VAL A 107 2.19 18.55 15.24
N PRO A 108 2.60 17.57 16.06
CA PRO A 108 3.77 17.75 16.89
C PRO A 108 4.93 18.12 15.97
N ALA A 109 5.70 19.15 16.34
CA ALA A 109 6.90 19.47 15.60
C ALA A 109 7.81 18.23 15.59
N THR A 110 8.35 17.89 14.41
CA THR A 110 9.33 16.80 14.29
C THR A 110 10.46 17.03 15.28
N PRO A 111 10.76 16.06 16.16
CA PRO A 111 11.89 16.21 17.07
C PRO A 111 13.18 16.46 16.30
N GLY A 112 14.07 17.29 16.84
CA GLY A 112 15.37 17.57 16.21
C GLY A 112 16.13 16.27 15.90
N GLY A 113 16.76 16.21 14.72
CA GLY A 113 17.48 15.02 14.26
C GLY A 113 16.60 13.85 13.79
N HIS A 114 15.30 14.07 13.58
CA HIS A 114 14.39 13.09 12.98
C HIS A 114 13.93 13.54 11.59
N ILE A 115 13.44 12.58 10.80
CA ILE A 115 12.76 12.80 9.54
C ILE A 115 11.35 12.19 9.59
N ASN A 116 10.35 12.92 9.10
CA ASN A 116 9.00 12.38 8.99
C ASN A 116 8.89 11.55 7.71
N LEU A 117 8.40 10.33 7.86
CA LEU A 117 8.17 9.37 6.80
C LEU A 117 6.71 8.94 6.83
N PHE A 118 6.12 8.74 5.65
CA PHE A 118 4.69 8.56 5.48
C PHE A 118 4.37 7.27 4.71
N LYS A 119 3.34 6.54 5.15
CA LYS A 119 2.83 5.36 4.44
C LYS A 119 1.33 5.42 4.16
N SER A 120 1.00 5.24 2.88
CA SER A 120 -0.38 5.10 2.40
C SER A 120 -0.84 3.68 2.66
N VAL A 121 -1.87 3.53 3.47
CA VAL A 121 -2.46 2.24 3.77
C VAL A 121 -3.94 2.41 4.11
N ALA A 122 -4.73 1.38 3.84
CA ALA A 122 -6.11 1.33 4.31
C ALA A 122 -6.17 1.51 5.83
N LEU A 123 -7.06 2.39 6.29
CA LEU A 123 -7.20 2.76 7.70
C LEU A 123 -7.32 1.53 8.62
N LYS A 124 -8.01 0.46 8.19
CA LYS A 124 -8.14 -0.78 8.96
C LYS A 124 -6.80 -1.43 9.31
N ARG A 125 -5.85 -1.43 8.37
CA ARG A 125 -4.52 -2.00 8.59
C ARG A 125 -3.70 -1.11 9.51
N ALA A 126 -4.00 0.19 9.50
CA ALA A 126 -3.40 1.17 10.38
C ALA A 126 -3.95 1.10 11.82
N LYS A 127 -5.20 0.68 12.02
CA LYS A 127 -5.85 0.63 13.35
C LYS A 127 -5.10 -0.22 14.37
N HIS A 128 -4.41 -1.27 13.92
CA HIS A 128 -3.67 -2.18 14.80
C HIS A 128 -2.19 -1.83 14.91
N VAL A 129 -1.76 -0.71 14.31
CA VAL A 129 -0.35 -0.30 14.34
C VAL A 129 0.03 0.28 15.68
N ILE A 130 -0.90 0.97 16.34
CA ILE A 130 -0.67 1.59 17.66
C ILE A 130 -1.66 0.94 18.62
N ALA A 131 -1.15 0.17 19.58
CA ALA A 131 -1.97 -0.41 20.63
C ALA A 131 -2.31 0.63 21.72
N GLU A 132 -3.27 0.30 22.59
CA GLU A 132 -3.72 1.18 23.68
C GLU A 132 -2.61 1.53 24.67
N ASP A 133 -1.62 0.64 24.84
CA ASP A 133 -0.44 0.85 25.68
C ASP A 133 0.69 1.64 24.98
N GLY A 134 0.44 2.14 23.77
CA GLY A 134 1.40 2.88 22.95
C GLY A 134 2.47 2.00 22.30
N THR A 135 2.37 0.67 22.40
CA THR A 135 3.22 -0.22 21.61
C THR A 135 2.89 -0.12 20.14
N ILE A 136 3.91 -0.36 19.30
CA ILE A 136 3.80 -0.20 17.85
C ILE A 136 4.07 -1.53 17.17
N ASP A 137 3.15 -1.95 16.30
CA ASP A 137 3.33 -3.08 15.40
C ASP A 137 3.20 -2.62 13.94
N LEU A 138 4.34 -2.52 13.25
CA LEU A 138 4.40 -2.16 11.83
C LEU A 138 4.28 -3.36 10.88
N VAL A 139 4.25 -4.60 11.39
CA VAL A 139 4.14 -5.82 10.56
C VAL A 139 2.85 -5.82 9.72
N PRO A 140 1.68 -5.40 10.23
CA PRO A 140 0.46 -5.26 9.43
C PRO A 140 0.59 -4.29 8.24
N LEU A 141 1.62 -3.44 8.20
CA LEU A 141 1.89 -2.48 7.14
C LEU A 141 2.85 -3.00 6.05
N LEU A 142 3.33 -4.24 6.15
CA LEU A 142 4.13 -4.85 5.09
C LEU A 142 3.37 -4.88 3.76
N SER A 143 4.02 -4.44 2.69
CA SER A 143 3.44 -4.49 1.35
C SER A 143 3.72 -5.85 0.71
N TYR A 144 2.73 -6.38 0.00
CA TYR A 144 2.80 -7.70 -0.63
C TYR A 144 3.16 -7.55 -2.10
N PRO A 145 3.92 -8.49 -2.69
CA PRO A 145 4.29 -8.44 -4.09
C PRO A 145 3.08 -8.33 -5.04
N PRO A 146 3.26 -7.70 -6.23
CA PRO A 146 4.49 -7.08 -6.71
C PRO A 146 4.72 -5.67 -6.12
N THR A 147 5.90 -5.43 -5.55
CA THR A 147 6.32 -4.13 -4.99
C THR A 147 7.75 -3.79 -5.42
N ASP A 148 8.14 -2.51 -5.34
CA ASP A 148 9.51 -2.08 -5.66
C ASP A 148 10.50 -2.69 -4.65
N PHE A 149 11.60 -3.29 -5.04
CA PHE A 149 12.67 -3.79 -4.14
C PHE A 149 12.35 -4.91 -3.12
N ALA A 150 11.10 -5.37 -2.97
CA ALA A 150 10.77 -6.45 -2.04
C ALA A 150 9.97 -7.57 -2.69
N HIS A 151 10.68 -8.66 -3.00
CA HIS A 151 10.06 -9.93 -3.38
C HIS A 151 9.23 -10.56 -2.25
N ARG A 152 9.51 -10.25 -0.98
CA ARG A 152 8.87 -10.88 0.19
C ARG A 152 8.72 -9.92 1.35
N GLY A 153 7.68 -9.08 1.30
CA GLY A 153 7.38 -8.15 2.39
C GLY A 153 8.39 -7.00 2.45
N GLY A 154 7.91 -5.79 2.23
CA GLY A 154 8.70 -4.58 2.42
C GLY A 154 7.86 -3.55 3.14
N LEU A 155 8.45 -2.82 4.08
CA LEU A 155 7.79 -1.68 4.70
C LEU A 155 8.28 -0.39 4.05
N TYR A 156 7.43 0.13 3.17
CA TYR A 156 7.67 1.35 2.40
C TYR A 156 7.17 2.58 3.14
N PHE A 157 8.02 3.59 3.20
CA PHE A 157 7.62 4.95 3.51
C PHE A 157 8.18 5.96 2.50
N THR A 158 7.44 7.04 2.29
CA THR A 158 7.78 8.16 1.39
C THR A 158 7.89 9.46 2.19
N HIS A 159 8.37 10.53 1.58
CA HIS A 159 8.41 11.86 2.21
C HIS A 159 7.11 12.67 2.04
N GLN A 160 6.10 12.13 1.35
CA GLN A 160 4.90 12.88 0.98
C GLN A 160 3.64 12.21 1.54
N MET A 161 2.77 13.04 2.13
CA MET A 161 1.38 12.82 2.57
C MET A 161 0.88 11.38 2.66
N CYS A 162 0.39 10.93 3.84
CA CYS A 162 -0.63 9.86 3.96
C CYS A 162 -0.92 9.40 5.41
N THR A 163 -1.78 8.37 5.53
CA THR A 163 -2.49 7.86 6.71
C THR A 163 -1.62 7.53 7.94
N ILE A 164 -0.38 7.09 7.77
CA ILE A 164 0.53 6.84 8.89
C ILE A 164 1.79 7.68 8.69
N GLU A 165 2.14 8.44 9.71
CA GLU A 165 3.35 9.25 9.81
C GLU A 165 4.21 8.73 10.96
N ILE A 166 5.50 8.55 10.70
CA ILE A 166 6.49 8.20 11.72
C ILE A 166 7.63 9.21 11.70
N ALA A 167 8.12 9.61 12.88
CA ALA A 167 9.36 10.38 13.00
C ALA A 167 10.52 9.42 13.26
N VAL A 168 11.35 9.20 12.25
CA VAL A 168 12.51 8.30 12.31
C VAL A 168 13.77 9.08 12.65
N PRO A 169 14.52 8.70 13.70
CA PRO A 169 15.82 9.30 13.99
C PRO A 169 16.80 9.10 12.83
N LEU A 170 17.55 10.15 12.46
CA LEU A 170 18.57 10.06 11.41
C LEU A 170 19.69 9.08 11.77
N ASP A 171 20.02 8.95 13.07
CA ASP A 171 21.03 8.01 13.52
C ASP A 171 20.60 6.55 13.33
N HIS A 172 19.30 6.23 13.41
CA HIS A 172 18.78 4.91 13.06
C HIS A 172 19.09 4.56 11.60
N LEU A 173 18.86 5.49 10.66
CA LEU A 173 19.17 5.27 9.24
C LEU A 173 20.66 5.02 8.99
N THR A 174 21.55 5.62 9.79
CA THR A 174 23.00 5.39 9.70
C THR A 174 23.46 4.10 10.39
N LYS A 175 22.77 3.67 11.44
CA LYS A 175 23.09 2.45 12.23
C LYS A 175 22.61 1.19 11.54
N GLU A 176 21.44 1.27 10.91
CA GLU A 176 20.96 0.20 10.03
C GLU A 176 21.84 0.18 8.78
N ASN A 177 22.28 -1.00 8.36
CA ASN A 177 23.08 -1.13 7.15
C ASN A 177 22.23 -0.77 5.92
N MET A 178 22.21 0.51 5.56
CA MET A 178 21.37 1.09 4.52
C MET A 178 22.08 1.07 3.18
N LEU A 179 21.41 0.49 2.18
CA LEU A 179 21.84 0.55 0.79
C LEU A 179 21.19 1.76 0.11
N THR A 180 21.97 2.80 -0.12
CA THR A 180 21.55 3.92 -0.98
C THR A 180 21.75 3.54 -2.44
N LEU A 181 20.68 3.55 -3.22
CA LEU A 181 20.69 3.26 -4.64
C LEU A 181 20.40 4.54 -5.42
N ASP A 182 21.38 4.96 -6.21
CA ASP A 182 21.15 5.94 -7.26
C ASP A 182 20.36 5.32 -8.42
N PHE A 183 19.77 6.17 -9.25
CA PHE A 183 19.14 5.71 -10.49
C PHE A 183 20.21 5.17 -11.44
N GLY A 184 20.30 3.84 -11.53
CA GLY A 184 21.28 3.14 -12.36
C GLY A 184 20.93 1.66 -12.49
N ASP A 185 21.82 0.87 -13.08
CA ASP A 185 21.53 -0.50 -13.50
C ASP A 185 21.13 -1.41 -12.33
N ILE A 186 21.84 -1.33 -11.20
CA ILE A 186 21.55 -2.13 -10.01
C ILE A 186 20.13 -1.86 -9.48
N TRP A 187 19.74 -0.59 -9.44
CA TRP A 187 18.40 -0.18 -9.03
C TRP A 187 17.34 -0.75 -9.97
N LYS A 188 17.55 -0.54 -11.28
CA LYS A 188 16.60 -1.00 -12.32
C LYS A 188 16.46 -2.52 -12.30
N GLU A 189 17.54 -3.25 -12.10
CA GLU A 189 17.50 -4.72 -11.99
C GLU A 189 16.75 -5.18 -10.74
N LEU A 190 17.03 -4.61 -9.56
CA LEU A 190 16.31 -4.95 -8.34
C LEU A 190 14.81 -4.73 -8.51
N ASP A 191 14.44 -3.59 -9.09
CA ASP A 191 13.04 -3.26 -9.30
C ASP A 191 12.38 -4.19 -10.33
N PHE A 192 13.05 -4.44 -11.46
CA PHE A 192 12.62 -5.37 -12.50
C PHE A 192 12.27 -6.75 -11.94
N TYR A 193 13.16 -7.36 -11.15
CA TYR A 193 12.89 -8.68 -10.56
C TYR A 193 11.79 -8.63 -9.49
N SER A 194 11.75 -7.57 -8.67
CA SER A 194 10.75 -7.42 -7.59
C SER A 194 9.33 -7.29 -8.15
N ARG A 195 9.15 -6.39 -9.12
CA ARG A 195 7.88 -6.11 -9.79
C ARG A 195 7.34 -7.28 -10.62
N ARG A 196 8.21 -8.21 -11.01
CA ARG A 196 7.84 -9.44 -11.73
C ARG A 196 7.61 -10.65 -10.82
N ASP A 197 7.70 -10.47 -9.51
CA ASP A 197 7.65 -11.56 -8.52
C ASP A 197 8.68 -12.68 -8.83
N GLN A 198 9.84 -12.29 -9.35
CA GLN A 198 10.91 -13.22 -9.74
C GLN A 198 12.01 -13.26 -8.68
N SER A 199 12.64 -14.43 -8.55
CA SER A 199 13.81 -14.58 -7.70
C SER A 199 14.98 -13.74 -8.19
N TYR A 200 15.60 -12.97 -7.30
CA TYR A 200 16.80 -12.22 -7.63
C TYR A 200 17.95 -13.14 -8.06
N PRO A 201 18.77 -12.70 -9.05
CA PRO A 201 20.09 -13.23 -9.32
C PRO A 201 20.95 -13.29 -8.06
N LYS A 202 21.97 -14.17 -8.06
CA LYS A 202 22.80 -14.45 -6.89
C LYS A 202 23.44 -13.19 -6.31
N ASP A 203 23.95 -12.30 -7.17
CA ASP A 203 24.63 -11.08 -6.73
C ASP A 203 23.67 -10.06 -6.13
N LEU A 204 22.51 -9.83 -6.76
CA LEU A 204 21.46 -8.97 -6.19
C LEU A 204 20.89 -9.53 -4.88
N ARG A 205 20.74 -10.85 -4.79
CA ARG A 205 20.31 -11.50 -3.54
C ARG A 205 21.31 -11.31 -2.41
N ARG A 206 22.61 -11.43 -2.71
CA ARG A 206 23.69 -11.18 -1.76
C ARG A 206 23.73 -9.71 -1.35
N LEU A 207 23.63 -8.81 -2.32
CA LEU A 207 23.54 -7.36 -2.10
C LEU A 207 22.38 -7.04 -1.15
N ARG A 208 21.16 -7.49 -1.48
CA ARG A 208 19.96 -7.27 -0.66
C ARG A 208 20.08 -7.87 0.74
N ARG A 209 20.59 -9.11 0.86
CA ARG A 209 20.72 -9.81 2.16
C ARG A 209 21.65 -9.10 3.14
N ASN A 210 22.64 -8.37 2.63
CA ASN A 210 23.60 -7.69 3.48
C ASN A 210 23.04 -6.38 4.07
N HIS A 211 21.90 -5.89 3.59
CA HIS A 211 21.35 -4.60 4.00
C HIS A 211 19.98 -4.77 4.66
N ASN A 212 19.65 -3.86 5.57
CA ASN A 212 18.37 -3.86 6.28
C ASN A 212 17.38 -2.86 5.67
N ILE A 213 17.90 -1.77 5.12
CA ILE A 213 17.14 -0.68 4.51
C ILE A 213 17.65 -0.49 3.07
N ILE A 214 16.73 -0.26 2.14
CA ILE A 214 17.04 0.33 0.83
C ILE A 214 16.49 1.75 0.82
N HIS A 215 17.35 2.70 0.47
CA HIS A 215 16.94 4.06 0.12
C HIS A 215 17.19 4.26 -1.37
N GLY A 216 16.13 4.43 -2.15
CA GLY A 216 16.27 4.52 -3.61
C GLY A 216 15.03 5.05 -4.31
N PRO A 217 15.13 5.29 -5.63
CA PRO A 217 14.01 5.81 -6.39
C PRO A 217 12.80 4.86 -6.45
N ILE A 218 11.60 5.39 -6.64
CA ILE A 218 10.39 4.63 -7.01
C ILE A 218 10.27 4.64 -8.53
N ALA A 219 9.87 3.51 -9.10
CA ALA A 219 9.52 3.47 -10.51
C ALA A 219 8.14 4.08 -10.78
N HIS A 220 8.05 4.88 -11.83
CA HIS A 220 6.80 5.55 -12.24
C HIS A 220 5.80 4.60 -12.92
N ASN A 221 6.28 3.46 -13.44
CA ASN A 221 5.50 2.60 -14.32
C ASN A 221 4.56 1.66 -13.56
N ALA A 222 3.42 1.38 -14.16
CA ALA A 222 2.48 0.39 -13.64
C ALA A 222 3.05 -1.04 -13.71
N ASN A 223 2.66 -1.93 -12.79
CA ASN A 223 3.12 -3.33 -12.73
C ASN A 223 2.97 -4.08 -14.07
N ILE A 224 1.92 -3.77 -14.83
CA ILE A 224 1.68 -4.38 -16.15
C ILE A 224 2.78 -4.05 -17.18
N ALA A 225 3.44 -2.90 -17.06
CA ALA A 225 4.57 -2.55 -17.92
C ALA A 225 5.78 -3.43 -17.60
N PHE A 226 6.06 -3.66 -16.32
CA PHE A 226 7.15 -4.54 -15.85
C PHE A 226 6.98 -5.99 -16.29
N ALA A 227 5.75 -6.51 -16.26
CA ALA A 227 5.45 -7.87 -16.70
C ALA A 227 5.86 -8.13 -18.17
N LYS A 228 5.79 -7.10 -19.02
CA LYS A 228 6.11 -7.18 -20.47
C LYS A 228 7.52 -6.77 -20.81
N MET A 229 8.15 -6.01 -19.92
CA MET A 229 9.51 -5.56 -20.07
C MET A 229 10.45 -6.77 -20.20
N LYS A 230 11.32 -6.75 -21.21
CA LYS A 230 12.33 -7.81 -21.43
C LYS A 230 13.64 -7.49 -20.73
N ASP A 231 13.91 -6.21 -20.54
CA ASP A 231 15.14 -5.68 -19.97
C ASP A 231 14.86 -4.42 -19.15
N PRO A 232 15.63 -4.16 -18.10
CA PRO A 232 15.35 -3.10 -17.14
C PRO A 232 15.55 -1.67 -17.68
N SER A 233 16.01 -1.47 -18.91
CA SER A 233 16.46 -0.16 -19.42
C SER A 233 15.33 0.89 -19.45
N GLY A 234 14.10 0.46 -19.70
CA GLY A 234 12.91 1.32 -19.83
C GLY A 234 12.25 1.76 -18.51
N ILE A 235 12.87 1.50 -17.35
CA ILE A 235 12.34 1.94 -16.05
C ILE A 235 12.70 3.42 -15.83
N GLU A 236 11.69 4.24 -15.56
CA GLU A 236 11.80 5.67 -15.24
C GLU A 236 11.58 5.94 -13.75
N LYS A 237 12.16 7.03 -13.22
CA LYS A 237 12.10 7.41 -11.80
C LYS A 237 11.03 8.47 -11.52
N GLU A 238 10.46 8.45 -10.32
CA GLU A 238 9.50 9.47 -9.87
C GLU A 238 9.92 10.15 -8.55
N ALA A 239 10.04 9.38 -7.47
CA ALA A 239 10.35 9.88 -6.13
C ALA A 239 11.40 8.98 -5.43
N PHE A 240 11.73 9.23 -4.16
CA PHE A 240 12.59 8.38 -3.33
C PHE A 240 11.80 7.76 -2.16
N ILE A 241 12.16 6.53 -1.78
CA ILE A 241 11.55 5.77 -0.69
C ILE A 241 12.59 5.11 0.20
N HIS A 242 12.17 4.88 1.45
CA HIS A 242 12.85 4.02 2.38
C HIS A 242 12.09 2.70 2.52
N VAL A 243 12.79 1.58 2.38
CA VAL A 243 12.23 0.22 2.42
C VAL A 243 12.97 -0.62 3.43
N TRP A 244 12.30 -1.01 4.51
CA TRP A 244 12.82 -2.01 5.45
C TRP A 244 12.52 -3.42 4.91
N LEU A 245 13.58 -4.23 4.76
CA LEU A 245 13.56 -5.45 3.94
C LEU A 245 13.18 -6.74 4.67
N ASN A 246 13.32 -6.76 5.99
CA ASN A 246 13.12 -7.95 6.80
C ASN A 246 12.39 -7.61 8.11
N GLU A 247 11.74 -8.61 8.69
CA GLU A 247 10.91 -8.47 9.89
C GLU A 247 11.73 -7.96 11.09
N GLU A 248 12.98 -8.39 11.25
CA GLU A 248 13.84 -7.91 12.33
C GLU A 248 14.10 -6.40 12.21
N ALA A 249 14.36 -5.89 11.01
CA ALA A 249 14.55 -4.47 10.75
C ALA A 249 13.26 -3.67 10.99
N VAL A 250 12.11 -4.25 10.65
CA VAL A 250 10.80 -3.65 10.94
C VAL A 250 10.54 -3.59 12.44
N ASN A 251 10.82 -4.66 13.18
CA ASN A 251 10.65 -4.68 14.64
C ASN A 251 11.57 -3.66 15.33
N ARG A 252 12.82 -3.52 14.87
CA ARG A 252 13.71 -2.46 15.37
C ARG A 252 13.18 -1.07 15.06
N LEU A 253 12.61 -0.85 13.87
CA LEU A 253 11.96 0.41 13.55
C LEU A 253 10.79 0.68 14.49
N SER A 254 9.90 -0.30 14.72
CA SER A 254 8.74 -0.19 15.63
C SER A 254 9.15 0.30 17.02
N GLU A 255 10.21 -0.27 17.60
CA GLU A 255 10.73 0.16 18.91
C GLU A 255 11.26 1.60 18.88
N VAL A 256 11.97 1.97 17.82
CA VAL A 256 12.58 3.31 17.68
C VAL A 256 11.56 4.43 17.50
N VAL A 257 10.43 4.12 16.85
CA VAL A 257 9.35 5.07 16.56
C VAL A 257 8.20 5.01 17.58
N LYS A 258 8.38 4.26 18.68
CA LYS A 258 7.46 4.25 19.82
C LYS A 258 7.20 5.68 20.29
N GLU A 259 5.92 6.03 20.49
CA GLU A 259 5.45 7.39 20.83
C GLU A 259 5.74 8.48 19.78
N LYS A 260 6.31 8.11 18.63
CA LYS A 260 6.69 8.99 17.51
C LYS A 260 5.98 8.59 16.22
N THR A 261 4.80 8.00 16.37
CA THR A 261 3.98 7.51 15.27
C THR A 261 2.58 8.08 15.42
N TRP A 262 2.07 8.61 14.32
CA TRP A 262 0.79 9.31 14.27
C TRP A 262 -0.02 8.78 13.10
N MET A 263 -1.33 8.63 13.33
CA MET A 263 -2.28 8.33 12.28
C MET A 263 -2.89 9.64 11.77
N ARG A 264 -2.68 9.94 10.48
CA ARG A 264 -3.29 11.08 9.81
C ARG A 264 -4.62 10.68 9.20
N LYS A 265 -5.64 11.52 9.39
CA LYS A 265 -6.84 11.46 8.56
C LYS A 265 -6.47 12.01 7.15
N PRO A 266 -7.03 11.46 6.06
CA PRO A 266 -6.81 12.02 4.73
C PRO A 266 -7.21 13.50 4.70
N GLU A 267 -6.43 14.33 4.00
CA GLU A 267 -6.67 15.77 3.88
C GLU A 267 -8.06 16.09 3.29
N GLN A 268 -8.59 17.24 3.70
CA GLN A 268 -9.96 17.72 3.49
C GLN A 268 -10.41 17.65 2.02
N GLY A 269 -11.63 17.15 1.80
CA GLY A 269 -12.28 17.03 0.48
C GLY A 269 -13.32 15.92 0.37
N TYR A 270 -13.32 14.97 1.32
CA TYR A 270 -14.38 13.98 1.51
C TYR A 270 -15.21 14.37 2.76
N ALA A 271 -16.53 14.48 2.61
CA ALA A 271 -17.42 14.94 3.67
C ALA A 271 -17.41 14.00 4.90
N LEU A 272 -17.38 14.57 6.10
CA LEU A 272 -17.20 13.86 7.37
C LEU A 272 -18.39 14.08 8.33
N VAL A 273 -18.62 13.06 9.17
CA VAL A 273 -19.68 12.86 10.17
C VAL A 273 -19.32 13.48 11.52
N GLU A 274 -20.32 14.10 12.17
CA GLU A 274 -20.18 14.79 13.46
C GLU A 274 -19.97 13.83 14.67
N SER A 275 -18.96 14.16 15.49
CA SER A 275 -18.66 13.70 16.88
C SER A 275 -18.26 12.24 17.22
N PRO A 276 -17.09 11.71 16.78
CA PRO A 276 -16.66 10.34 17.17
C PRO A 276 -15.61 10.10 18.30
N TRP A 277 -15.52 10.90 19.38
CA TRP A 277 -14.63 10.59 20.54
C TRP A 277 -15.12 11.00 21.96
N LYS A 278 -16.37 11.41 22.19
CA LYS A 278 -16.82 11.80 23.55
C LYS A 278 -17.64 10.68 24.20
N GLU A 279 -17.27 10.28 25.41
CA GLU A 279 -17.77 11.01 26.60
C GLU A 279 -16.71 11.99 27.09
#